data_AF-A0AAP8KKU7-F1
#
_entry.id   AF-A0AAP8KKU7-F1
#
_cell.length_a   1.000
_cell.length_b   1.000
_cell.length_c   1.000
_cell.angle_alpha   90.00
_cell.angle_beta   90.00
_cell.angle_gamma   90.00
#
_symmetry.space_group_name_H-M   'P 1'
#
loop_
_entity.id
_entity.type
_entity.pdbx_description
1 polymer ?
#
loop_
_entity_poly.entity_id
_entity_poly.type
_entity_poly.pdbx_seq_one_letter_code
_entity_poly.pdbx_strand_id
1 'polypeptide(L)'
;IYALGGQMAKTIDKTHIQMRMLNTGKGPAVRALRAQADKVLYQQEMKRVIEDEENLHIMQGMVDELIIEDNEVKGVRTNIGTEYLSKAVIITTGT
;
A
#
# COMPACT_ATOMS: atom_id res chain seq x y z
N ILE A 1 7.62 -7.13 -6.50
CA ILE A 1 7.33 -6.68 -5.11
C ILE A 1 7.65 -7.77 -4.08
N TYR A 2 7.16 -9.01 -4.24
CA TYR A 2 7.42 -10.09 -3.28
C TYR A 2 8.92 -10.28 -2.95
N ALA A 3 9.77 -10.39 -3.97
CA ALA A 3 11.22 -10.57 -3.77
C ALA A 3 11.89 -9.37 -3.07
N LEU A 4 11.26 -8.19 -3.10
CA LEU A 4 11.73 -6.98 -2.41
C LEU A 4 11.11 -6.84 -1.01
N GLY A 5 10.37 -7.84 -0.53
CA GLY A 5 9.77 -7.86 0.81
C GLY A 5 8.37 -7.24 0.92
N GLY A 6 7.77 -6.75 -0.17
CA GLY A 6 6.48 -6.06 -0.08
C GLY A 6 5.29 -6.99 0.21
N GLN A 7 4.23 -6.40 0.77
CA GLN A 7 3.17 -7.15 1.45
C GLN A 7 2.12 -7.79 0.53
N MET A 8 1.91 -7.25 -0.67
CA MET A 8 0.83 -7.65 -1.58
C MET A 8 0.76 -9.17 -1.84
N ALA A 9 1.91 -9.82 -2.08
CA ALA A 9 1.98 -11.24 -2.36
C ALA A 9 1.64 -12.09 -1.11
N LYS A 10 2.08 -11.68 0.08
CA LYS A 10 1.74 -12.38 1.33
C LYS A 10 0.25 -12.26 1.65
N THR A 11 -0.35 -11.08 1.40
CA THR A 11 -1.80 -10.89 1.63
C THR A 11 -2.62 -11.69 0.64
N ILE A 12 -2.30 -11.67 -0.66
CA ILE A 12 -3.08 -12.44 -1.65
C ILE A 12 -2.98 -13.95 -1.41
N ASP A 13 -1.84 -14.46 -0.96
CA ASP A 13 -1.68 -15.89 -0.61
C ASP A 13 -2.62 -16.32 0.53
N LYS A 14 -2.91 -15.41 1.48
CA LYS A 14 -3.83 -15.69 2.60
C LYS A 14 -5.31 -15.55 2.24
N THR A 15 -5.63 -14.72 1.24
CA THR A 15 -7.01 -14.29 0.99
C THR A 15 -7.50 -14.63 -0.43
N HIS A 16 -6.76 -15.45 -1.19
CA HIS A 16 -7.20 -15.87 -2.51
C HIS A 16 -8.39 -16.84 -2.41
N ILE A 17 -9.34 -16.69 -3.33
CA ILE A 17 -10.42 -17.66 -3.56
C ILE A 17 -9.98 -18.65 -4.63
N GLN A 18 -9.35 -18.15 -5.69
CA GLN A 18 -8.88 -18.94 -6.82
C GLN A 18 -7.56 -18.38 -7.33
N MET A 19 -6.62 -19.25 -7.68
CA MET A 19 -5.38 -18.87 -8.32
C MET A 19 -5.17 -19.70 -9.59
N ARG A 20 -4.68 -19.06 -10.66
CA ARG A 20 -4.38 -19.73 -11.93
C ARG A 20 -3.13 -19.17 -12.59
N MET A 21 -2.38 -20.05 -13.25
CA MET A 21 -1.30 -19.69 -14.14
C MET A 21 -1.88 -19.30 -15.51
N LEU A 22 -1.57 -18.11 -15.99
CA LEU A 22 -1.87 -17.66 -17.34
C LEU A 22 -0.77 -18.13 -18.31
N ASN A 23 -1.12 -18.28 -19.60
CA ASN A 23 -0.19 -18.66 -20.67
C ASN A 23 0.54 -20.00 -20.45
N THR A 24 -0.11 -20.99 -19.84
CA THR A 24 0.49 -22.31 -19.55
C THR A 24 0.98 -23.05 -20.79
N GLY A 25 0.30 -22.90 -21.94
CA GLY A 25 0.71 -23.46 -23.22
C GLY A 25 1.89 -22.76 -23.91
N LYS A 26 2.44 -21.69 -23.31
CA LYS A 26 3.60 -20.95 -23.84
C LYS A 26 4.82 -21.14 -22.93
N GLY A 27 5.99 -20.71 -23.44
CA GLY A 27 7.26 -20.76 -22.71
C GLY A 27 7.22 -19.98 -21.38
N PRO A 28 8.13 -20.30 -20.45
CA PRO A 28 8.11 -19.77 -19.08
C PRO A 28 8.19 -18.25 -18.99
N ALA A 29 8.88 -17.58 -19.93
CA ALA A 29 9.08 -16.13 -19.94
C ALA A 29 7.78 -15.32 -20.02
N VAL A 30 6.68 -15.92 -20.49
CA VAL A 30 5.38 -15.23 -20.65
C VAL A 30 4.30 -15.75 -19.71
N ARG A 31 4.66 -16.62 -18.76
CA ARG A 31 3.72 -17.14 -17.75
C ARG A 31 3.52 -16.10 -16.65
N ALA A 32 2.28 -15.94 -16.20
CA ALA A 32 1.92 -14.97 -15.16
C ALA A 32 0.88 -15.53 -14.21
N LEU A 33 1.09 -15.38 -12.91
CA LEU A 33 0.18 -15.87 -11.88
C LEU A 33 -0.94 -14.84 -11.67
N ARG A 34 -2.19 -15.29 -11.64
CA ARG A 34 -3.33 -14.44 -11.34
C ARG A 34 -4.19 -15.09 -10.28
N ALA A 35 -4.51 -14.32 -9.24
CA ALA A 35 -5.42 -14.70 -8.19
C ALA A 35 -6.68 -13.83 -8.20
N GLN A 36 -7.80 -14.42 -7.80
CA GLN A 36 -9.00 -13.72 -7.35
C GLN A 36 -8.96 -13.69 -5.83
N ALA A 37 -9.13 -12.51 -5.24
CA ALA A 37 -9.14 -12.32 -3.80
C ALA A 37 -10.56 -12.27 -3.26
N ASP A 38 -10.77 -12.74 -2.04
CA ASP A 38 -11.87 -12.26 -1.22
C ASP A 38 -11.57 -10.81 -0.82
N LYS A 39 -12.43 -9.90 -1.25
CA LYS A 39 -12.22 -8.45 -1.08
C LYS A 39 -12.22 -8.04 0.38
N VAL A 40 -13.10 -8.63 1.20
CA VAL A 40 -13.25 -8.28 2.61
C VAL A 40 -12.06 -8.78 3.40
N LEU A 41 -11.69 -10.05 3.19
CA LEU A 41 -10.53 -10.64 3.88
C LEU A 41 -9.23 -9.94 3.47
N TYR A 42 -9.05 -9.62 2.18
CA TYR A 42 -7.85 -8.91 1.72
C TYR A 42 -7.72 -7.54 2.41
N GLN A 43 -8.81 -6.78 2.50
CA GLN A 43 -8.82 -5.48 3.17
C GLN A 43 -8.51 -5.61 4.67
N GLN A 44 -9.12 -6.58 5.35
CA GLN A 44 -8.90 -6.83 6.77
C GLN A 44 -7.45 -7.24 7.06
N GLU A 45 -6.89 -8.18 6.29
CA GLU A 45 -5.51 -8.61 6.46
C GLU A 45 -4.50 -7.51 6.15
N MET A 46 -4.73 -6.69 5.12
CA MET A 46 -3.85 -5.55 4.83
C MET A 46 -3.90 -4.54 5.96
N LYS A 47 -5.10 -4.20 6.46
CA LYS A 47 -5.29 -3.28 7.58
C LYS A 47 -4.56 -3.77 8.84
N ARG A 48 -4.75 -5.05 9.20
CA ARG A 48 -4.06 -5.65 10.35
C ARG A 48 -2.54 -5.54 10.23
N VAL A 49 -1.99 -5.87 9.06
CA VAL A 49 -0.54 -5.82 8.85
C VAL A 49 0.01 -4.41 9.01
N ILE A 50 -0.65 -3.39 8.47
CA ILE A 50 -0.18 -2.02 8.61
C ILE A 50 -0.35 -1.50 10.06
N GLU A 51 -1.38 -1.95 10.78
CA GLU A 51 -1.59 -1.58 12.19
C GLU A 51 -0.53 -2.22 13.11
N ASP A 52 -0.02 -3.40 12.74
CA ASP A 52 0.98 -4.16 13.51
C ASP A 52 2.45 -3.84 13.11
N GLU A 53 2.68 -3.01 12.09
CA GLU A 53 4.03 -2.74 11.57
C GLU A 53 4.80 -1.77 12.47
N GLU A 54 6.02 -2.14 12.85
CA GLU A 54 6.88 -1.32 13.70
C GLU A 54 7.28 -0.01 12.98
N ASN A 55 7.31 1.10 13.72
CA ASN A 55 7.64 2.44 13.21
C ASN A 55 6.62 3.01 12.20
N LEU A 56 5.44 2.38 12.04
CA LEU A 56 4.35 2.91 11.25
C LEU A 56 3.26 3.46 12.17
N HIS A 57 2.97 4.76 12.02
CA HIS A 57 1.85 5.40 12.70
C HIS A 57 0.74 5.68 11.70
N ILE A 58 -0.45 5.14 11.97
CA ILE A 58 -1.63 5.35 11.12
C ILE A 58 -2.49 6.44 11.73
N MET A 59 -2.76 7.47 10.93
CA MET A 59 -3.63 8.58 11.33
C MET A 59 -4.70 8.78 10.27
N GLN A 60 -5.96 8.81 10.71
CA GLN A 60 -7.07 9.13 9.85
C GLN A 60 -7.22 10.65 9.76
N GLY A 61 -7.08 11.20 8.57
CA GLY A 61 -7.22 12.63 8.32
C GLY A 61 -7.19 12.94 6.83
N MET A 62 -7.71 14.11 6.47
CA MET A 62 -7.60 14.62 5.10
C MET A 62 -6.45 15.62 5.07
N VAL A 63 -5.44 15.34 4.24
CA VAL A 63 -4.35 16.28 3.96
C VAL A 63 -4.81 17.25 2.89
N ASP A 64 -4.73 18.55 3.17
CA ASP A 64 -5.16 19.64 2.28
C ASP A 64 -3.96 20.40 1.68
N GLU A 65 -2.87 20.53 2.44
CA GLU A 65 -1.72 21.33 2.03
C GLU A 65 -0.37 20.63 2.29
N LEU A 66 0.61 20.89 1.43
CA LEU A 66 2.02 20.57 1.67
C LEU A 66 2.69 21.79 2.32
N ILE A 67 3.51 21.56 3.35
CA ILE A 67 4.34 22.59 3.95
C ILE A 67 5.66 22.63 3.16
N ILE A 68 5.92 23.72 2.44
CA ILE A 68 7.09 23.88 1.58
C ILE A 68 7.81 25.18 1.96
N GLU A 69 9.11 25.08 2.21
CA GLU A 69 10.00 26.20 2.52
C GLU A 69 11.26 26.09 1.65
N ASP A 70 11.67 27.17 0.99
CA ASP A 70 12.86 27.19 0.12
C ASP A 70 12.91 26.07 -0.94
N ASN A 71 11.75 25.73 -1.52
CA ASN A 71 11.56 24.60 -2.44
C ASN A 71 11.83 23.20 -1.84
N GLU A 72 11.91 23.07 -0.52
CA GLU A 72 11.99 21.80 0.19
C GLU A 72 10.68 21.49 0.93
N VAL A 73 10.23 20.24 0.85
CA VAL A 73 9.09 19.78 1.65
C VAL A 73 9.50 19.65 3.12
N LYS A 74 8.70 20.23 4.01
CA LYS A 74 8.87 20.13 5.47
C LYS A 74 7.79 19.32 6.15
N GLY A 75 6.71 18.97 5.43
CA GLY A 75 5.63 18.16 5.98
C GLY A 75 4.30 18.36 5.27
N VAL A 76 3.22 18.03 5.96
CA VAL A 76 1.84 18.18 5.50
C VAL A 76 0.98 18.86 6.56
N ARG A 77 -0.03 19.60 6.10
CA ARG A 77 -1.11 20.11 6.94
C ARG A 77 -2.39 19.36 6.61
N THR A 78 -3.22 19.16 7.62
CA THR A 78 -4.53 18.53 7.49
C THR A 78 -5.65 19.57 7.49
N ASN A 79 -6.82 19.17 7.00
CA ASN A 79 -8.03 19.98 6.93
C ASN A 79 -8.53 20.55 8.27
N ILE A 80 -8.02 20.02 9.40
CA ILE A 80 -8.31 20.50 10.75
C ILE A 80 -7.19 21.39 11.31
N GLY A 81 -6.22 21.79 10.48
CA GLY A 81 -5.08 22.64 10.85
C GLY A 81 -3.95 21.91 11.59
N THR A 82 -4.00 20.58 11.73
CA THR A 82 -2.90 19.82 12.35
C THR A 82 -1.76 19.66 11.35
N GLU A 83 -0.54 19.94 11.79
CA GLU A 83 0.68 19.85 10.98
C GLU A 83 1.52 18.63 11.37
N TYR A 84 1.99 17.88 10.37
CA TYR A 84 2.91 16.77 10.54
C TYR A 84 4.19 17.06 9.78
N LEU A 85 5.28 17.25 10.52
CA LEU A 85 6.59 17.53 9.94
C LEU A 85 7.26 16.24 9.48
N SER A 86 7.90 16.28 8.31
CA SER A 86 8.65 15.15 7.76
C SER A 86 9.75 15.63 6.80
N LYS A 87 10.78 14.80 6.63
CA LYS A 87 11.87 15.06 5.67
C LYS A 87 11.47 14.75 4.22
N ALA A 88 10.44 13.93 4.05
CA ALA A 88 9.92 13.49 2.77
C ALA A 88 8.43 13.20 2.90
N VAL A 89 7.70 13.42 1.81
CA VAL A 89 6.26 13.14 1.72
C VAL A 89 6.04 12.29 0.47
N ILE A 90 5.30 11.19 0.61
CA ILE A 90 4.89 10.32 -0.49
C ILE A 90 3.40 10.53 -0.72
N ILE A 91 3.03 10.97 -1.93
CA ILE A 91 1.64 11.28 -2.28
C ILE A 91 0.99 10.06 -2.94
N THR A 92 -0.03 9.50 -2.30
CA THR A 92 -0.83 8.38 -2.82
C THR A 92 -2.32 8.67 -2.64
N THR A 93 -2.88 9.57 -3.46
CA THR A 93 -4.26 10.11 -3.34
C THR A 93 -5.40 9.12 -3.59
N GLY A 94 -5.12 7.82 -3.69
CA GLY A 94 -6.15 6.77 -3.71
C GLY A 94 -6.82 6.61 -2.33
N THR A 95 -7.92 5.85 -2.29
CA THR A 95 -8.62 5.44 -1.06
C THR A 95 -8.94 3.96 -1.07
#